data_AF-A0A832V386-F1
#
_entry.id   AF-A0A832V386-F1
#
_cell.length_a   1.000
_cell.length_b   1.000
_cell.length_c   1.000
_cell.angle_alpha   90.00
_cell.angle_beta   90.00
_cell.angle_gamma   90.00
#
_symmetry.space_group_name_H-M   'P 1'
#
loop_
_entity.id
_entity.type
_entity.pdbx_description
1 polymer ?
#
loop_
_entity_poly.entity_id
_entity_poly.type
_entity_poly.pdbx_seq_one_letter_code
_entity_poly.pdbx_strand_id
1 'polypeptide(L)'
;CTGGQGEPNAILSRIARKEYAFTVDPGDKIMFSCITIPTPVNIKNRKRLEDMLTSQGARIFRDVHVSGHSAREDHREFLHMVQPEHIIPCHGDIEKLTAFGTLAEEINKELGHDKYIIGKNVHLLKNGRRISI
;
A
#
# COMPACT_ATOMS: atom_id res chain seq x y z
N CYS A 1 19.24 2.45 -5.21
CA CYS A 1 19.56 1.02 -4.95
C CYS A 1 18.24 0.23 -4.95
N THR A 2 18.22 -1.03 -5.43
CA THR A 2 17.06 -1.94 -5.28
C THR A 2 17.18 -2.76 -4.00
N GLY A 3 16.08 -3.34 -3.51
CA GLY A 3 16.10 -4.23 -2.33
C GLY A 3 15.27 -3.77 -1.14
N GLY A 4 14.29 -2.89 -1.37
CA GLY A 4 13.45 -2.33 -0.32
C GLY A 4 12.62 -3.38 0.43
N GLN A 5 12.32 -4.53 -0.17
CA GLN A 5 11.58 -5.61 0.51
C GLN A 5 12.49 -6.75 0.97
N GLY A 6 13.81 -6.59 0.86
CA GLY A 6 14.77 -7.66 1.11
C GLY A 6 14.81 -8.72 0.00
N GLU A 7 14.50 -8.34 -1.23
CA GLU A 7 14.50 -9.25 -2.38
C GLU A 7 15.91 -9.88 -2.53
N PRO A 8 16.03 -11.23 -2.58
CA PRO A 8 17.34 -11.89 -2.42
C PRO A 8 18.41 -11.42 -3.40
N ASN A 9 18.03 -11.20 -4.66
CA ASN A 9 18.94 -10.84 -5.74
C ASN A 9 19.13 -9.32 -5.92
N ALA A 10 18.44 -8.50 -5.12
CA ALA A 10 18.55 -7.05 -5.22
C ALA A 10 19.91 -6.54 -4.71
N ILE A 11 20.29 -5.36 -5.18
CA ILE A 11 21.62 -4.80 -4.91
C ILE A 11 21.86 -4.65 -3.40
N LEU A 12 20.89 -4.12 -2.64
CA LEU A 12 21.06 -3.95 -1.19
C LEU A 12 21.23 -5.27 -0.45
N SER A 13 20.53 -6.33 -0.88
CA SER A 13 20.67 -7.68 -0.32
C SER A 13 22.03 -8.31 -0.65
N ARG A 14 22.58 -8.03 -1.83
CA ARG A 14 23.93 -8.45 -2.21
C ARG A 14 25.01 -7.68 -1.45
N ILE A 15 24.83 -6.37 -1.26
CA ILE A 15 25.70 -5.54 -0.41
C ILE A 15 25.72 -6.10 1.02
N ALA A 16 24.55 -6.37 1.61
CA ALA A 16 24.46 -6.94 2.96
C ALA A 16 25.17 -8.31 3.09
N ARG A 17 25.19 -9.11 2.01
CA ARG A 17 25.88 -10.41 1.93
C ARG A 17 27.36 -10.30 1.52
N LYS A 18 27.88 -9.09 1.27
CA LYS A 18 29.24 -8.85 0.73
C LYS A 18 29.48 -9.52 -0.64
N GLU A 19 28.42 -9.63 -1.45
CA GLU A 19 28.41 -10.19 -2.81
C GLU A 19 28.33 -9.09 -3.90
N TYR A 20 28.70 -7.86 -3.53
CA TYR A 20 28.71 -6.69 -4.40
C TYR A 20 29.97 -5.87 -4.12
N ALA A 21 30.39 -5.05 -5.08
CA ALA A 21 31.64 -4.29 -4.99
C ALA A 21 31.65 -3.26 -3.84
N PHE A 22 30.48 -2.81 -3.40
CA PHE A 22 30.33 -1.89 -2.27
C PHE A 22 30.17 -2.67 -0.96
N THR A 23 30.90 -2.26 0.08
CA THR A 23 30.83 -2.79 1.45
C THR A 23 30.26 -1.74 2.40
N VAL A 24 29.54 -2.21 3.43
CA VAL A 24 28.98 -1.35 4.48
C VAL A 24 30.01 -1.15 5.58
N ASP A 25 30.24 0.11 5.95
CA ASP A 25 31.13 0.47 7.05
C ASP A 25 30.34 0.90 8.30
N PRO A 26 30.93 0.76 9.51
CA PRO A 26 30.30 1.23 10.73
C PRO A 26 29.94 2.72 10.66
N GLY A 27 28.68 3.07 10.94
CA GLY A 27 28.18 4.44 10.89
C GLY A 27 27.49 4.84 9.58
N ASP A 28 27.56 4.00 8.55
CA ASP A 28 26.80 4.18 7.31
C ASP A 28 25.30 4.25 7.57
N LYS A 29 24.59 5.04 6.76
CA LYS A 29 23.16 5.29 6.92
C LYS A 29 22.39 4.64 5.79
N ILE A 30 21.51 3.71 6.13
CA ILE A 30 20.62 3.06 5.16
C ILE A 30 19.21 3.60 5.36
N MET A 31 18.73 4.31 4.34
CA MET A 31 17.42 4.93 4.32
C MET A 31 16.45 4.06 3.53
N PHE A 32 15.41 3.57 4.17
CA PHE A 32 14.34 2.86 3.48
C PHE A 32 13.15 3.79 3.24
N SER A 33 13.10 4.36 2.04
CA SER A 33 12.01 5.24 1.58
C SER A 33 10.83 4.43 1.00
N CYS A 34 10.45 3.37 1.70
CA CYS A 34 9.33 2.52 1.34
C CYS A 34 8.78 1.83 2.59
N ILE A 35 7.48 1.49 2.55
CA ILE A 35 6.91 0.56 3.53
C ILE A 35 7.30 -0.88 3.20
N THR A 36 7.31 -1.74 4.23
CA THR A 36 7.38 -3.18 4.00
C THR A 36 5.99 -3.67 3.61
N ILE A 37 5.88 -4.30 2.44
CA ILE A 37 4.62 -4.88 1.98
C ILE A 37 4.21 -5.98 2.98
N PRO A 38 2.95 -6.00 3.46
CA PRO A 38 2.52 -6.83 4.58
C PRO A 38 2.27 -8.30 4.18
N THR A 39 3.25 -8.94 3.54
CA THR A 39 3.26 -10.38 3.30
C THR A 39 4.30 -11.03 4.21
N PRO A 40 4.05 -12.27 4.71
CA PRO A 40 5.02 -12.96 5.58
C PRO A 40 6.41 -13.08 4.96
N VAL A 41 6.49 -13.26 3.63
CA VAL A 41 7.76 -13.37 2.89
C VAL A 41 8.53 -12.06 2.93
N ASN A 42 7.88 -10.94 2.62
CA ASN A 42 8.55 -9.64 2.57
C ASN A 42 8.97 -9.19 3.98
N ILE A 43 8.13 -9.41 4.99
CA ILE A 43 8.46 -9.12 6.39
C ILE A 43 9.71 -9.91 6.83
N LYS A 44 9.76 -11.21 6.54
CA LYS A 44 10.90 -12.08 6.89
C LYS A 44 12.18 -11.66 6.16
N ASN A 45 12.08 -11.43 4.86
CA ASN A 45 13.21 -11.02 4.03
C ASN A 45 13.77 -9.67 4.47
N ARG A 46 12.88 -8.71 4.70
CA ARG A 46 13.25 -7.38 5.18
C ARG A 46 13.93 -7.43 6.54
N LYS A 47 13.39 -8.19 7.49
CA LYS A 47 14.01 -8.40 8.81
C LYS A 47 15.44 -8.95 8.68
N ARG A 48 15.63 -10.02 7.90
CA ARG A 48 16.97 -10.61 7.68
C ARG A 48 17.95 -9.61 7.07
N LEU A 49 17.51 -8.82 6.09
CA LEU A 49 18.32 -7.78 5.48
C LEU A 49 18.76 -6.74 6.52
N GLU A 50 17.83 -6.25 7.33
CA GLU A 50 18.13 -5.26 8.37
C GLU A 50 19.07 -5.82 9.46
N ASP A 51 18.90 -7.08 9.87
CA ASP A 51 19.77 -7.75 10.85
C ASP A 51 21.22 -7.84 10.31
N MET A 52 21.38 -8.17 9.03
CA MET A 52 22.69 -8.23 8.38
C MET A 52 23.36 -6.87 8.25
N LEU A 53 22.61 -5.83 7.90
CA LEU A 53 23.14 -4.46 7.79
C LEU A 53 23.50 -3.89 9.18
N THR A 54 22.66 -4.14 10.18
CA THR A 54 22.88 -3.67 11.56
C THR A 54 24.09 -4.36 12.20
N SER A 55 24.28 -5.67 11.98
CA SER A 55 25.46 -6.39 12.48
C SER A 55 26.78 -5.92 11.85
N GLN A 56 26.72 -5.19 10.73
CA GLN A 56 27.88 -4.52 10.11
C GLN A 56 28.09 -3.08 10.62
N GLY A 57 27.26 -2.61 11.55
CA GLY A 57 27.37 -1.27 12.15
C GLY A 57 26.60 -0.16 11.42
N ALA A 58 25.74 -0.51 10.45
CA ALA A 58 24.89 0.47 9.77
C ALA A 58 23.78 1.00 10.69
N ARG A 59 23.39 2.26 10.46
CA ARG A 59 22.23 2.92 11.07
C ARG A 59 21.06 2.89 10.10
N ILE A 60 19.96 2.25 10.52
CA ILE A 60 18.78 2.06 9.69
C ILE A 60 17.72 3.13 10.00
N PHE A 61 17.24 3.80 8.97
CA PHE A 61 16.10 4.72 9.02
C PHE A 61 14.92 4.11 8.24
N ARG A 62 13.76 4.07 8.89
CA ARG A 62 12.51 3.50 8.36
C ARG A 62 11.49 4.60 8.14
N ASP A 63 10.42 4.26 7.44
CA ASP A 63 9.22 5.09 7.31
C ASP A 63 9.46 6.50 6.75
N VAL A 64 10.51 6.65 5.94
CA VAL A 64 10.78 7.88 5.16
C VAL A 64 9.96 7.82 3.87
N HIS A 65 8.66 7.61 4.02
CA HIS A 65 7.74 7.30 2.93
C HIS A 65 6.31 7.76 3.29
N VAL A 66 5.56 8.15 2.28
CA VAL A 66 4.12 8.41 2.36
C VAL A 66 3.40 7.49 1.38
N SER A 67 2.16 7.10 1.73
CA SER A 67 1.33 6.26 0.85
C SER A 67 1.17 6.90 -0.53
N GLY A 68 1.25 6.08 -1.58
CA GLY A 68 0.84 6.48 -2.93
C GLY A 68 -0.65 6.29 -3.22
N HIS A 69 -1.40 5.71 -2.29
CA HIS A 69 -2.85 5.52 -2.38
C HIS A 69 -3.59 6.61 -1.62
N SER A 70 -4.70 7.07 -2.20
CA SER A 70 -5.69 7.94 -1.56
C SER A 70 -6.16 7.38 -0.23
N ALA A 71 -6.24 8.25 0.77
CA ALA A 71 -6.89 8.00 2.03
C ALA A 71 -8.41 8.22 1.92
N ARG A 72 -9.12 7.99 3.03
CA ARG A 72 -10.58 8.09 3.10
C ARG A 72 -11.09 9.47 2.66
N GLU A 73 -10.48 10.55 3.14
CA GLU A 73 -10.95 11.91 2.84
C GLU A 73 -10.62 12.33 1.41
N ASP A 74 -9.50 11.85 0.83
CA ASP A 74 -9.24 12.03 -0.61
C ASP A 74 -10.36 11.38 -1.46
N HIS A 75 -10.85 10.21 -1.05
CA HIS A 75 -11.99 9.56 -1.70
C HIS A 75 -13.31 10.30 -1.47
N ARG A 76 -13.53 10.87 -0.27
CA ARG A 76 -14.70 11.71 0.04
C ARG A 76 -14.74 12.91 -0.90
N GLU A 77 -13.62 13.64 -1.01
CA GLU A 77 -13.51 14.80 -1.90
C GLU A 77 -13.73 14.40 -3.36
N PHE A 78 -13.12 13.29 -3.80
CA PHE A 78 -13.31 12.77 -5.15
C PHE A 78 -14.80 12.47 -5.47
N LEU A 79 -15.52 11.82 -4.56
CA LEU A 79 -16.94 11.51 -4.74
C LEU A 79 -17.83 12.76 -4.76
N HIS A 80 -17.50 13.77 -3.96
CA HIS A 80 -18.19 15.07 -3.99
C HIS A 80 -17.99 15.82 -5.30
N MET A 81 -16.79 15.73 -5.89
CA MET A 81 -16.46 16.39 -7.17
C MET A 81 -17.11 15.69 -8.36
N VAL A 82 -17.00 14.37 -8.45
CA VAL A 82 -17.42 13.62 -9.64
C VAL A 82 -18.93 13.32 -9.62
N GLN A 83 -19.49 13.11 -8.44
CA GLN A 83 -20.88 12.69 -8.25
C GLN A 83 -21.34 11.61 -9.24
N PRO A 84 -20.64 10.45 -9.34
CA PRO A 84 -20.94 9.43 -10.35
C PRO A 84 -22.36 8.86 -10.21
N GLU A 85 -22.92 8.29 -11.28
CA GLU A 85 -24.21 7.55 -11.21
C GLU A 85 -24.06 6.18 -10.58
N HIS A 86 -22.93 5.52 -10.82
CA HIS A 86 -22.58 4.21 -10.30
C HIS A 86 -21.15 4.20 -9.77
N ILE A 87 -20.94 3.48 -8.66
CA ILE A 87 -19.63 3.33 -8.01
C ILE A 87 -19.26 1.84 -8.01
N ILE A 88 -18.04 1.51 -8.45
CA ILE A 88 -17.51 0.15 -8.43
C ILE A 88 -16.16 0.19 -7.70
N PRO A 89 -16.10 -0.03 -6.37
CA PRO A 89 -14.84 -0.06 -5.64
C PRO A 89 -13.96 -1.20 -6.16
N CYS A 90 -12.67 -0.91 -6.40
CA CYS A 90 -11.70 -1.83 -6.99
C CYS A 90 -10.35 -1.75 -6.25
N HIS A 91 -9.43 -2.66 -6.58
CA HIS A 91 -8.04 -2.65 -6.10
C HIS A 91 -7.90 -2.76 -4.56
N GLY A 92 -8.66 -3.66 -3.95
CA GLY A 92 -8.62 -3.94 -2.52
C GLY A 92 -9.17 -5.33 -2.19
N ASP A 93 -8.89 -5.79 -0.98
CA ASP A 93 -9.63 -6.91 -0.39
C ASP A 93 -11.06 -6.48 -0.03
N ILE A 94 -11.92 -7.45 0.26
CA ILE A 94 -13.33 -7.19 0.52
C ILE A 94 -13.55 -6.19 1.67
N GLU A 95 -12.65 -6.17 2.66
CA GLU A 95 -12.70 -5.22 3.77
C GLU A 95 -12.50 -3.78 3.27
N LYS A 96 -11.47 -3.52 2.46
CA LYS A 96 -11.25 -2.20 1.84
C LYS A 96 -12.41 -1.80 0.92
N LEU A 97 -12.90 -2.73 0.10
CA LEU A 97 -14.01 -2.46 -0.82
C LEU A 97 -15.29 -2.12 -0.05
N THR A 98 -15.55 -2.84 1.05
CA THR A 98 -16.70 -2.57 1.93
C THR A 98 -16.55 -1.21 2.61
N ALA A 99 -15.35 -0.87 3.11
CA ALA A 99 -15.10 0.43 3.73
C ALA A 99 -15.32 1.61 2.75
N PHE A 100 -14.97 1.43 1.47
CA PHE A 100 -15.30 2.40 0.43
C PHE A 100 -16.81 2.47 0.18
N GLY A 101 -17.51 1.33 0.14
CA GLY A 101 -18.96 1.30 0.03
C GLY A 101 -19.66 2.03 1.18
N THR A 102 -19.21 1.82 2.42
CA THR A 102 -19.70 2.55 3.60
C THR A 102 -19.44 4.05 3.49
N LEU A 103 -18.27 4.46 2.99
CA LEU A 103 -18.01 5.88 2.71
C LEU A 103 -19.03 6.42 1.71
N ALA A 104 -19.29 5.71 0.60
CA ALA A 104 -20.27 6.16 -0.39
C ALA A 104 -21.68 6.35 0.22
N GLU A 105 -22.12 5.48 1.12
CA GLU A 105 -23.40 5.64 1.84
C GLU A 105 -23.41 6.83 2.81
N GLU A 106 -22.26 7.21 3.39
CA GLU A 106 -22.14 8.46 4.17
C GLU A 106 -22.32 9.68 3.26
N ILE A 107 -21.62 9.71 2.11
CA ILE A 107 -21.76 10.78 1.11
C ILE A 107 -23.20 10.89 0.63
N ASN A 108 -23.90 9.75 0.48
CA ASN A 108 -25.31 9.74 0.11
C ASN A 108 -26.17 10.59 1.05
N LYS A 109 -25.94 10.43 2.35
CA LYS A 109 -26.65 11.18 3.40
C LYS A 109 -26.25 12.66 3.39
N GLU A 110 -24.98 12.96 3.16
CA GLU A 110 -24.45 14.33 3.08
C GLU A 110 -25.04 15.12 1.90
N LEU A 111 -25.19 14.47 0.75
CA LEU A 111 -25.78 15.08 -0.45
C LEU A 111 -27.32 15.11 -0.43
N GLY A 112 -27.96 14.43 0.52
CA GLY A 112 -29.43 14.39 0.65
C GLY A 112 -30.14 13.65 -0.49
N HIS A 113 -29.46 12.71 -1.15
CA HIS A 113 -29.98 11.94 -2.28
C HIS A 113 -30.07 10.44 -1.95
N ASP A 114 -30.72 9.63 -2.79
CA ASP A 114 -30.75 8.15 -2.73
C ASP A 114 -29.83 7.51 -3.81
N LYS A 115 -28.68 8.15 -4.05
CA LYS A 115 -27.77 7.88 -5.18
C LYS A 115 -26.63 6.90 -4.88
N TYR A 116 -26.27 6.66 -3.63
CA TYR A 116 -25.24 5.67 -3.27
C TYR A 116 -25.77 4.71 -2.21
N ILE A 117 -26.29 3.58 -2.69
CA ILE A 117 -26.87 2.47 -1.96
C ILE A 117 -26.16 1.20 -2.41
N ILE A 118 -25.58 0.47 -1.46
CA ILE A 118 -24.90 -0.80 -1.73
C ILE A 118 -25.87 -1.82 -2.34
N GLY A 119 -25.46 -2.43 -3.45
CA GLY A 119 -26.26 -3.41 -4.20
C GLY A 119 -27.22 -2.82 -5.23
N LYS A 120 -27.37 -1.48 -5.29
CA LYS A 120 -28.18 -0.80 -6.32
C LYS A 120 -27.30 0.00 -7.29
N ASN A 121 -26.55 0.96 -6.75
CA ASN A 121 -25.68 1.88 -7.50
C ASN A 121 -24.25 1.93 -6.94
N VAL A 122 -24.00 1.31 -5.77
CA VAL A 122 -22.66 0.96 -5.31
C VAL A 122 -22.48 -0.55 -5.41
N HIS A 123 -21.50 -0.98 -6.21
CA HIS A 123 -21.37 -2.36 -6.68
C HIS A 123 -20.13 -3.04 -6.09
N LEU A 124 -20.32 -3.85 -5.06
CA LEU A 124 -19.24 -4.67 -4.47
C LEU A 124 -19.07 -5.97 -5.27
N LEU A 125 -18.10 -5.99 -6.19
CA LEU A 125 -17.86 -7.11 -7.08
C LEU A 125 -16.79 -8.07 -6.54
N LYS A 126 -16.89 -9.33 -6.95
CA LYS A 126 -15.83 -10.34 -6.81
C LYS A 126 -15.22 -10.63 -8.17
N ASN A 127 -13.96 -11.05 -8.20
CA ASN A 127 -13.27 -11.41 -9.44
C ASN A 127 -14.11 -12.38 -10.29
N GLY A 128 -14.21 -12.07 -11.59
CA GLY A 128 -15.00 -12.86 -12.55
C GLY A 128 -16.50 -12.55 -12.58
N ARG A 129 -17.03 -11.70 -11.70
CA ARG A 129 -18.42 -11.22 -11.79
C ARG A 129 -18.55 -10.15 -12.86
N ARG A 130 -19.67 -10.18 -13.57
CA ARG A 130 -20.09 -9.16 -14.52
C ARG A 130 -21.24 -8.35 -13.93
N ILE A 131 -21.32 -7.09 -14.32
CA ILE A 131 -22.42 -6.20 -14.03
C ILE A 131 -22.90 -5.56 -15.33
N SER A 132 -24.20 -5.32 -15.42
CA SER A 132 -24.81 -4.50 -16.45
C SER A 132 -25.33 -3.24 -15.77
N ILE A 133 -25.02 -2.08 -16.35
CA ILE A 133 -25.42 -0.76 -15.88
C ILE A 133 -26.35 -0.17 -16.93
#